data_AF-A0AAE3LSY9-F1
#
_entry.id   AF-A0AAE3LSY9-F1
#
_cell.length_a   1.000
_cell.length_b   1.000
_cell.length_c   1.000
_cell.angle_alpha   90.00
_cell.angle_beta   90.00
_cell.angle_gamma   90.00
#
_symmetry.space_group_name_H-M   'P 1'
#
loop_
_entity.id
_entity.type
_entity.pdbx_description
1 polymer ?
#
loop_
_entity_poly.entity_id
_entity_poly.type
_entity_poly.pdbx_seq_one_letter_code
_entity_poly.pdbx_strand_id
1 'polypeptide(L)'
;MEHFPSSPQLAKTSIEKKMEQFPSKEDVTAIFEKILKGATYTEVRCKYDGETLIMYEIETTDETGDKVEYNYQKAKVIIPELGSPAASIHAVMYDGDMPVSSDTFANLINGEWKFCSAE
;
A
#
# COMPACT_ATOMS: atom_id res chain seq x y z
N MET A 1 -17.63 -30.52 53.91
CA MET A 1 -17.37 -29.34 53.05
C MET A 1 -16.48 -29.82 51.93
N GLU A 2 -17.07 -30.11 50.78
CA GLU A 2 -16.34 -30.61 49.61
C GLU A 2 -15.90 -29.43 48.76
N HIS A 3 -14.60 -29.34 48.49
CA HIS A 3 -14.02 -28.36 47.58
C HIS A 3 -14.20 -28.83 46.14
N PHE A 4 -15.01 -28.11 45.37
CA PHE A 4 -15.02 -28.22 43.91
C PHE A 4 -13.96 -27.27 43.31
N PRO A 5 -12.98 -27.75 42.54
CA PRO A 5 -12.31 -26.91 41.55
C PRO A 5 -13.10 -26.96 40.23
N SER A 6 -13.67 -25.84 39.84
CA SER A 6 -14.31 -25.63 38.53
C SER A 6 -13.96 -24.21 38.12
N SER A 7 -13.38 -23.87 36.97
CA SER A 7 -13.05 -24.55 35.72
C SER A 7 -11.82 -23.84 35.13
N PRO A 8 -11.08 -24.42 34.15
CA PRO A 8 -10.06 -23.68 33.43
C PRO A 8 -10.71 -22.52 32.69
N GLN A 9 -10.27 -21.31 33.02
CA GLN A 9 -10.69 -20.08 32.37
C GLN A 9 -10.27 -20.20 30.89
N LEU A 10 -11.24 -20.47 30.01
CA LEU A 10 -11.05 -20.45 28.56
C LEU A 10 -10.35 -19.14 28.22
N ALA A 11 -9.10 -19.25 27.78
CA ALA A 11 -8.37 -18.14 27.20
C ALA A 11 -9.26 -17.58 26.08
N LYS A 12 -9.78 -16.37 26.30
CA LYS A 12 -10.43 -15.60 25.26
C LYS A 12 -9.37 -15.37 24.19
N THR A 13 -9.37 -16.20 23.16
CA THR A 13 -8.73 -15.92 21.89
C THR A 13 -9.44 -14.70 21.30
N SER A 14 -9.00 -13.53 21.74
CA SER A 14 -9.25 -12.28 21.05
C SER A 14 -8.47 -12.34 19.74
N ILE A 15 -9.03 -13.00 18.73
CA ILE A 15 -8.73 -12.65 17.35
C ILE A 15 -9.46 -11.31 17.16
N GLU A 16 -8.87 -10.24 17.68
CA GLU A 16 -9.20 -8.90 17.23
C GLU A 16 -8.91 -8.93 15.73
N LYS A 17 -9.97 -8.89 14.91
CA LYS A 17 -9.84 -8.46 13.52
C LYS A 17 -9.15 -7.11 13.61
N LYS A 18 -7.83 -7.08 13.39
CA LYS A 18 -7.08 -5.85 13.19
C LYS A 18 -7.87 -5.09 12.14
N MET A 19 -8.57 -4.02 12.53
CA MET A 19 -9.21 -3.15 11.57
C MET A 19 -8.12 -2.82 10.56
N GLU A 20 -8.35 -3.12 9.29
CA GLU A 20 -7.35 -2.92 8.25
C GLU A 20 -7.06 -1.42 8.20
N GLN A 21 -6.00 -1.00 8.90
CA GLN A 21 -5.55 0.37 8.90
C GLN A 21 -4.91 0.59 7.54
N PHE A 22 -5.58 1.39 6.71
CA PHE A 22 -4.99 1.85 5.46
C PHE A 22 -3.80 2.77 5.78
N PRO A 23 -2.76 2.74 4.94
CA PRO A 23 -1.57 3.54 5.16
C PRO A 23 -1.92 5.03 5.12
N SER A 24 -1.23 5.80 5.97
CA SER A 24 -1.23 7.26 5.90
C SER A 24 -0.47 7.74 4.67
N LYS A 25 -0.52 9.04 4.39
CA LYS A 25 0.31 9.63 3.34
C LYS A 25 1.79 9.45 3.67
N GLU A 26 2.17 9.65 4.92
CA GLU A 26 3.53 9.51 5.41
C GLU A 26 4.05 8.07 5.22
N ASP A 27 3.20 7.07 5.46
CA ASP A 27 3.55 5.67 5.21
C ASP A 27 3.79 5.39 3.73
N VAL A 28 2.95 5.93 2.85
CA VAL A 28 3.12 5.79 1.40
C VAL A 28 4.35 6.56 0.90
N THR A 29 4.59 7.78 1.41
CA THR A 29 5.79 8.57 1.13
C THR A 29 7.06 7.78 1.46
N ALA A 30 7.11 7.14 2.63
CA ALA A 30 8.26 6.32 3.01
C ALA A 30 8.51 5.14 2.06
N ILE A 31 7.49 4.65 1.35
CA ILE A 31 7.64 3.60 0.33
C ILE A 31 8.16 4.20 -0.97
N PHE A 32 7.60 5.33 -1.40
CA PHE A 32 8.12 6.06 -2.56
C PHE A 32 9.60 6.39 -2.38
N GLU A 33 10.02 6.91 -1.24
CA GLU A 33 11.43 7.22 -0.97
C GLU A 33 12.35 5.99 -1.05
N LYS A 34 11.87 4.83 -0.59
CA LYS A 34 12.60 3.56 -0.74
C LYS A 34 12.74 3.14 -2.20
N ILE A 35 11.69 3.32 -3.00
CA ILE A 35 11.69 3.01 -4.44
C ILE A 35 12.65 3.94 -5.18
N LEU A 36 12.59 5.24 -4.87
CA LEU A 36 13.36 6.29 -5.54
C LEU A 36 14.84 6.34 -5.15
N LYS A 37 15.25 5.67 -4.07
CA LYS A 37 16.66 5.58 -3.63
C LYS A 37 17.36 6.94 -3.55
N GLY A 38 16.64 7.97 -3.11
CA GLY A 38 17.14 9.34 -2.97
C GLY A 38 16.93 10.26 -4.18
N ALA A 39 16.30 9.79 -5.26
CA ALA A 39 15.88 10.67 -6.35
C ALA A 39 14.82 11.69 -5.87
N THR A 40 14.90 12.91 -6.39
CA THR A 40 13.91 13.96 -6.12
C THR A 40 12.62 13.69 -6.88
N TYR A 41 11.49 14.07 -6.29
CA TYR A 41 10.18 13.95 -6.91
C TYR A 41 9.33 15.19 -6.62
N THR A 42 8.29 15.37 -7.43
CA THR A 42 7.25 16.37 -7.23
C THR A 42 5.93 15.67 -6.89
N GLU A 43 5.17 16.22 -5.94
CA GLU A 43 3.81 15.77 -5.66
C GLU A 43 2.86 16.25 -6.76
N VAL A 44 2.21 15.32 -7.44
CA VAL A 44 1.25 15.61 -8.52
C VAL A 44 -0.17 15.70 -7.95
N ARG A 45 -0.53 14.73 -7.10
CA ARG A 45 -1.89 14.61 -6.60
C ARG A 45 -1.95 13.86 -5.28
N CYS A 46 -2.79 14.32 -4.36
CA CYS A 46 -3.14 13.60 -3.14
C CYS A 46 -4.65 13.67 -2.91
N LYS A 47 -5.30 12.53 -2.64
CA LYS A 47 -6.75 12.46 -2.47
C LYS A 47 -7.16 11.54 -1.31
N TYR A 48 -8.10 12.03 -0.53
CA TYR A 48 -8.70 11.32 0.60
C TYR A 48 -10.20 11.09 0.40
N ASP A 49 -10.72 10.06 1.06
CA ASP A 49 -12.13 9.84 1.34
C ASP A 49 -12.32 9.78 2.85
N GLY A 50 -12.91 10.84 3.42
CA GLY A 50 -12.82 11.11 4.85
C GLY A 50 -11.36 11.24 5.30
N GLU A 51 -10.95 10.41 6.25
CA GLU A 51 -9.58 10.34 6.76
C GLU A 51 -8.71 9.31 6.01
N THR A 52 -9.29 8.54 5.08
CA THR A 52 -8.57 7.47 4.39
C THR A 52 -7.91 7.98 3.12
N LEU A 53 -6.60 7.76 2.98
CA LEU A 53 -5.90 8.02 1.73
C LEU A 53 -6.35 7.02 0.65
N ILE A 54 -6.88 7.55 -0.46
CA ILE A 54 -7.37 6.73 -1.58
C ILE A 54 -6.48 6.80 -2.82
N MET A 55 -5.71 7.88 -2.97
CA MET A 55 -4.80 8.07 -4.08
C MET A 55 -3.68 9.04 -3.71
N TYR A 56 -2.45 8.71 -4.10
CA TYR A 56 -1.31 9.60 -3.96
C TYR A 56 -0.36 9.38 -5.14
N GLU A 57 -0.07 10.45 -5.88
CA GLU A 57 0.69 10.43 -7.13
C GLU A 57 1.87 11.39 -7.02
N ILE A 58 3.05 10.88 -7.37
CA ILE A 58 4.29 11.65 -7.47
C ILE A 58 4.90 11.46 -8.86
N GLU A 59 5.67 12.45 -9.29
CA GLU A 59 6.40 12.44 -10.55
C GLU A 59 7.90 12.60 -10.30
N THR A 60 8.70 11.87 -11.06
CA THR A 60 10.16 11.96 -11.08
C THR A 60 10.65 11.71 -12.51
N THR A 61 11.97 11.68 -12.69
CA THR A 61 12.62 11.23 -13.92
C THR A 61 13.43 9.97 -13.65
N ASP A 62 13.46 9.05 -14.61
CA ASP A 62 14.38 7.91 -14.57
C ASP A 62 15.83 8.32 -14.94
N GLU A 63 16.69 7.32 -15.16
CA GLU A 63 18.10 7.53 -15.51
C GLU A 63 18.32 8.08 -16.93
N THR A 64 17.35 7.94 -17.84
CA THR A 64 17.41 8.53 -19.19
C THR A 64 16.86 9.95 -19.20
N GLY A 65 16.20 10.37 -18.12
CA GLY A 65 15.55 11.67 -17.97
C GLY A 65 14.09 11.67 -18.39
N ASP A 66 13.54 10.49 -18.70
CA ASP A 66 12.15 10.33 -19.08
C ASP A 66 11.24 10.36 -17.85
N LYS A 67 10.01 10.85 -18.05
CA LYS A 67 9.06 11.03 -16.96
C LYS A 67 8.58 9.67 -16.44
N VAL A 68 8.58 9.55 -15.12
CA VAL A 68 8.00 8.43 -14.38
C VAL A 68 7.03 8.94 -13.33
N GLU A 69 5.80 8.42 -13.34
CA GLU A 69 4.80 8.69 -12.32
C GLU A 69 4.59 7.46 -11.43
N TYR A 70 4.78 7.61 -10.11
CA TYR A 70 4.40 6.60 -9.14
C TYR A 70 3.04 6.94 -8.54
N ASN A 71 2.12 5.98 -8.57
CA ASN A 71 0.77 6.15 -8.04
C ASN A 71 0.44 5.08 -7.01
N TYR A 72 0.10 5.51 -5.81
CA TYR A 72 -0.63 4.71 -4.83
C TYR A 72 -2.12 4.80 -5.13
N GLN A 73 -2.80 3.65 -5.12
CA GLN A 73 -4.25 3.58 -5.28
C GLN A 73 -4.85 2.55 -4.32
N LYS A 74 -5.86 2.98 -3.56
CA LYS A 74 -6.67 2.09 -2.74
C LYS A 74 -7.65 1.30 -3.63
N ALA A 75 -7.75 0.00 -3.42
CA ALA A 75 -8.73 -0.83 -4.11
C ALA A 75 -10.17 -0.41 -3.75
N LYS A 76 -11.04 -0.38 -4.75
CA LYS A 76 -12.49 -0.13 -4.57
C LYS A 76 -13.20 -1.34 -3.97
N VAL A 77 -12.73 -2.54 -4.30
CA VAL A 77 -13.26 -3.82 -3.83
C VAL A 77 -12.10 -4.70 -3.42
N ILE A 78 -12.20 -5.31 -2.24
CA ILE A 78 -11.19 -6.22 -1.70
C ILE A 78 -11.88 -7.57 -1.55
N ILE A 79 -11.26 -8.62 -2.06
CA ILE A 79 -11.72 -10.00 -1.90
C ILE A 79 -10.63 -10.75 -1.11
N PRO A 80 -10.65 -10.70 0.25
CA PRO A 80 -9.56 -11.22 1.07
C PRO A 80 -9.28 -12.71 0.84
N GLU A 81 -10.32 -13.49 0.54
CA GLU A 81 -10.24 -14.93 0.28
C GLU A 81 -9.37 -15.27 -0.94
N LEU A 82 -9.22 -14.33 -1.88
CA LEU A 82 -8.40 -14.49 -3.08
C LEU A 82 -7.01 -13.83 -2.93
N GLY A 83 -6.69 -13.29 -1.76
CA GLY A 83 -5.47 -12.52 -1.55
C GLY A 83 -5.40 -11.24 -2.39
N SER A 84 -6.55 -10.67 -2.76
CA SER A 84 -6.59 -9.44 -3.57
C SER A 84 -5.91 -8.28 -2.82
N PRO A 85 -5.08 -7.46 -3.49
CA PRO A 85 -4.50 -6.27 -2.89
C PRO A 85 -5.56 -5.30 -2.37
N ALA A 86 -5.36 -4.81 -1.15
CA ALA A 86 -6.15 -3.72 -0.57
C ALA A 86 -5.76 -2.35 -1.15
N ALA A 87 -4.51 -2.23 -1.58
CA ALA A 87 -3.97 -1.09 -2.30
C ALA A 87 -2.75 -1.53 -3.13
N SER A 88 -2.39 -0.73 -4.12
CA SER A 88 -1.24 -0.99 -4.98
C SER A 88 -0.46 0.30 -5.24
N ILE A 89 0.84 0.14 -5.47
CA ILE A 89 1.70 1.18 -6.03
C ILE A 89 2.08 0.74 -7.44
N HIS A 90 1.75 1.57 -8.42
CA HIS A 90 2.15 1.40 -9.80
C HIS A 90 3.14 2.48 -10.20
N ALA A 91 4.00 2.17 -11.17
CA ALA A 91 4.82 3.13 -11.87
C ALA A 91 4.32 3.20 -13.32
N VAL A 92 4.15 4.40 -13.85
CA VAL A 92 3.75 4.66 -15.24
C VAL A 92 4.89 5.40 -15.93
N MET A 93 5.38 4.82 -17.02
CA MET A 93 6.52 5.33 -17.77
C MET A 93 5.99 6.07 -18.98
N TYR A 94 6.65 7.17 -19.34
CA TYR A 94 6.19 8.06 -20.40
C TYR A 94 7.28 8.26 -21.47
N ASP A 95 6.83 8.37 -22.72
CA ASP A 95 7.60 8.94 -23.83
C ASP A 95 6.96 10.29 -24.17
N GLY A 96 7.65 11.38 -23.77
CA GLY A 96 7.07 12.72 -23.72
C GLY A 96 5.84 12.75 -22.80
N ASP A 97 4.67 13.10 -23.37
CA ASP A 97 3.40 13.18 -22.63
C ASP A 97 2.56 11.90 -22.73
N MET A 98 3.03 10.88 -23.45
CA MET A 98 2.27 9.65 -23.70
C MET A 98 2.71 8.52 -22.74
N PRO A 99 1.79 7.91 -21.96
CA PRO A 99 2.13 6.74 -21.15
C PRO A 99 2.39 5.54 -22.07
N VAL A 100 3.55 4.89 -21.90
CA VAL A 100 4.00 3.79 -22.75
C VAL A 100 4.01 2.43 -22.05
N SER A 101 4.19 2.42 -20.73
CA SER A 101 4.10 1.20 -19.92
C SER A 101 3.66 1.49 -18.50
N SER A 102 3.24 0.44 -17.80
CA SER A 102 2.97 0.51 -16.37
C SER A 102 3.37 -0.77 -15.68
N ASP A 103 4.08 -0.65 -14.56
CA ASP A 103 4.46 -1.76 -13.72
C ASP A 103 3.82 -1.65 -12.34
N THR A 104 3.51 -2.79 -11.74
CA THR A 104 3.09 -2.83 -10.33
C THR A 104 4.33 -3.03 -9.47
N PHE A 105 4.65 -2.05 -8.64
CA PHE A 105 5.83 -2.08 -7.77
C PHE A 105 5.57 -2.76 -6.44
N ALA A 106 4.40 -2.51 -5.84
CA ALA A 106 4.05 -3.09 -4.55
C ALA A 106 2.55 -3.25 -4.37
N ASN A 107 2.16 -4.27 -3.61
CA ASN A 107 0.78 -4.54 -3.23
C ASN A 107 0.65 -4.60 -1.72
N LEU A 108 -0.34 -3.92 -1.16
CA LEU A 108 -0.72 -4.05 0.23
C LEU A 108 -1.67 -5.25 0.36
N ILE A 109 -1.18 -6.36 0.92
CA ILE A 109 -1.96 -7.60 1.07
C ILE A 109 -1.94 -7.97 2.55
N ASN A 110 -3.13 -8.12 3.14
CA ASN A 110 -3.30 -8.45 4.57
C ASN A 110 -2.54 -7.48 5.50
N GLY A 111 -2.50 -6.19 5.16
CA GLY A 111 -1.81 -5.15 5.93
C GLY A 111 -0.29 -5.12 5.78
N GLU A 112 0.29 -5.89 4.85
CA GLU A 112 1.72 -5.88 4.57
C GLU A 112 2.02 -5.50 3.12
N TRP A 113 3.03 -4.67 2.90
CA TRP A 113 3.53 -4.36 1.56
C TRP A 113 4.37 -5.52 1.02
N LYS A 114 3.94 -6.06 -0.12
CA LYS A 114 4.65 -7.06 -0.91
C LYS A 114 5.18 -6.38 -2.16
N PHE A 115 6.50 -6.22 -2.24
CA PHE A 115 7.15 -5.68 -3.43
C PHE A 115 7.15 -6.73 -4.52
N CYS A 116 6.67 -6.35 -5.70
CA CYS A 116 6.85 -7.13 -6.90
C CYS A 116 8.35 -7.04 -7.26
N SER A 117 8.98 -8.17 -7.56
CA SER A 117 10.40 -8.19 -7.94
C SER A 117 10.60 -7.20 -9.10
N ALA A 118 11.36 -6.14 -8.86
CA ALA A 118 11.99 -5.40 -9.94
C ALA A 118 13.12 -6.31 -10.46
N GLU A 119 12.98 -6.81 -11.68
CA GLU A 119 14.09 -7.46 -12.40
C GLU A 119 15.20 -6.45 -12.70
#